data_AF-A0A662QYB2-F1
#
_entry.id   AF-A0A662QYB2-F1
#
_cell.length_a   1.000
_cell.length_b   1.000
_cell.length_c   1.000
_cell.angle_alpha   90.00
_cell.angle_beta   90.00
_cell.angle_gamma   90.00
#
_symmetry.space_group_name_H-M   'P 1'
#
loop_
_entity.id
_entity.type
_entity.pdbx_description
1 polymer ?
#
loop_
_entity_poly.entity_id
_entity_poly.type
_entity_poly.pdbx_seq_one_letter_code
_entity_poly.pdbx_strand_id
1 'polypeptide(L)' 'RQKISGTFRTTAGADVFCSIRGYISTVRKNGHHVLDAIQDALRGDPFIPSGCVGE' A
#
# COMPACT_ATOMS: atom_id res chain seq x y z
N ARG A 1 19.87 12.14 -3.46
CA ARG A 1 19.08 10.88 -3.46
C ARG A 1 19.44 10.11 -2.19
N GLN A 2 18.60 10.18 -1.14
CA GLN A 2 18.84 9.40 0.07
C GLN A 2 18.70 7.91 -0.28
N LYS A 3 19.77 7.15 0.00
CA LYS A 3 19.78 5.71 -0.22
C LYS A 3 19.09 5.05 0.97
N ILE A 4 17.84 4.65 0.77
CA ILE A 4 17.13 3.78 1.70
C ILE A 4 17.31 2.36 1.18
N SER A 5 18.35 1.65 1.66
CA SER A 5 18.56 0.23 1.34
C SER A 5 18.47 -0.60 2.61
N GLY A 6 17.30 -1.21 2.85
CA GLY A 6 17.13 -2.29 3.81
C GLY A 6 16.99 -3.60 3.05
N THR A 7 17.95 -4.51 3.20
CA THR A 7 17.81 -5.90 2.73
C THR A 7 16.65 -6.55 3.50
N PHE A 8 15.76 -7.29 2.83
CA PHE A 8 14.72 -8.08 3.49
C PHE A 8 15.38 -9.19 4.32
N ARG A 9 15.73 -8.87 5.57
CA ARG A 9 16.41 -9.82 6.49
C ARG A 9 15.49 -10.93 6.97
N THR A 10 14.18 -10.74 6.82
CA THR A 10 13.14 -11.69 7.22
C THR A 10 12.02 -11.72 6.18
N THR A 11 11.32 -12.85 6.08
CA THR A 11 10.10 -12.99 5.28
C THR A 11 9.04 -11.98 5.70
N ALA A 12 8.83 -11.82 7.02
CA ALA A 12 7.92 -10.82 7.56
C ALA A 12 8.21 -9.39 7.05
N GLY A 13 9.49 -9.01 6.95
CA GLY A 13 9.87 -7.71 6.38
C GLY A 13 9.55 -7.60 4.88
N ALA A 14 9.69 -8.70 4.13
CA ALA A 14 9.31 -8.76 2.72
C ALA A 14 7.78 -8.68 2.54
N ASP A 15 7.00 -9.35 3.40
CA ASP A 15 5.53 -9.34 3.36
C ASP A 15 4.98 -7.95 3.67
N VAL A 16 5.53 -7.27 4.69
CA VAL A 16 5.17 -5.89 5.02
C VAL A 16 5.50 -4.97 3.84
N PHE A 17 6.68 -5.12 3.25
CA PHE A 17 7.07 -4.32 2.08
C PHE A 17 6.13 -4.56 0.89
N CYS A 18 5.79 -5.83 0.61
CA CYS A 18 4.86 -6.19 -0.46
C CYS A 18 3.48 -5.60 -0.21
N SER A 19 2.97 -5.68 1.02
CA SER A 19 1.67 -5.13 1.42
C SER A 19 1.59 -3.62 1.18
N ILE A 20 2.60 -2.87 1.63
CA ILE A 20 2.67 -1.41 1.42
C ILE A 20 2.73 -1.09 -0.08
N ARG A 21 3.59 -1.78 -0.84
CA ARG A 21 3.71 -1.57 -2.28
C ARG A 21 2.44 -1.93 -3.04
N GLY A 22 1.76 -2.99 -2.63
CA GLY A 22 0.48 -3.44 -3.17
C GLY A 22 -0.59 -2.39 -2.95
N TYR A 23 -0.77 -1.93 -1.71
CA TYR A 23 -1.73 -0.89 -1.37
C TYR A 23 -1.52 0.40 -2.17
N ILE A 24 -0.28 0.89 -2.23
CA ILE A 24 0.07 2.07 -3.04
C ILE A 24 -0.27 1.83 -4.52
N SER A 25 0.01 0.65 -5.05
CA SER A 25 -0.31 0.33 -6.44
C SER A 25 -1.82 0.33 -6.68
N THR A 26 -2.61 -0.21 -5.77
CA THR A 26 -4.07 -0.22 -5.82
C THR A 26 -4.62 1.20 -5.85
N VAL A 27 -4.25 2.03 -4.87
CA VAL A 27 -4.67 3.43 -4.79
C VAL A 27 -4.37 4.18 -6.10
N ARG A 28 -3.14 4.01 -6.64
CA ARG A 28 -2.74 4.65 -7.91
C ARG A 28 -3.55 4.16 -9.11
N LYS A 29 -3.83 2.87 -9.20
CA LYS A 29 -4.63 2.28 -10.30
C LYS A 29 -6.06 2.80 -10.30
N ASN A 30 -6.59 3.10 -9.12
CA ASN A 30 -7.92 3.66 -8.95
C ASN A 30 -7.95 5.20 -9.03
N GLY A 31 -6.83 5.85 -9.38
CA GLY A 31 -6.79 7.32 -9.59
C GLY A 31 -6.78 8.15 -8.31
N HIS A 32 -6.56 7.54 -7.14
CA HIS A 32 -6.54 8.25 -5.86
C HIS A 32 -5.14 8.78 -5.51
N HIS A 33 -5.10 9.85 -4.72
CA HIS A 33 -3.86 10.40 -4.18
C HIS A 33 -3.27 9.46 -3.12
N VAL A 34 -2.02 9.03 -3.34
CA VAL A 34 -1.36 8.04 -2.47
C VAL A 34 -1.17 8.54 -1.05
N LEU A 35 -0.82 9.81 -0.87
CA LEU A 35 -0.55 10.36 0.45
C LEU A 35 -1.82 10.45 1.29
N ASP A 36 -2.92 10.92 0.70
CA ASP A 36 -4.23 10.94 1.36
C ASP A 36 -4.67 9.53 1.75
N ALA A 37 -4.62 8.56 0.83
CA ALA A 37 -5.01 7.18 1.14
C ALA A 37 -4.13 6.50 2.21
N ILE A 38 -2.85 6.87 2.32
CA ILE A 38 -1.99 6.43 3.42
C ILE A 38 -2.41 7.10 4.72
N GLN A 39 -2.72 8.40 4.68
CA GLN A 39 -3.17 9.15 5.84
C GLN A 39 -4.47 8.58 6.41
N ASP A 40 -5.43 8.25 5.55
CA ASP A 40 -6.71 7.67 5.94
C ASP A 40 -6.54 6.23 6.47
N ALA A 41 -5.68 5.43 5.84
CA ALA A 41 -5.31 4.11 6.37
C ALA A 41 -4.70 4.18 7.78
N LEU A 42 -3.84 5.17 8.04
CA LEU A 42 -3.27 5.40 9.38
C LEU A 42 -4.30 5.92 10.39
N ARG A 43 -5.37 6.58 9.93
CA ARG A 43 -6.52 6.99 10.75
C ARG A 43 -7.54 5.87 10.99
N GLY A 44 -7.38 4.72 10.32
CA GLY A 44 -8.29 3.58 10.44
C GLY A 44 -9.38 3.53 9.37
N ASP A 45 -9.33 4.40 8.36
CA ASP A 45 -10.25 4.42 7.22
C ASP A 45 -9.49 4.18 5.90
N PRO A 46 -8.95 2.97 5.67
CA PRO A 46 -8.17 2.69 4.47
C PRO A 46 -9.04 2.72 3.21
N PHE A 47 -8.46 3.18 2.11
CA PHE A 47 -9.09 3.04 0.79
C PHE A 47 -9.17 1.56 0.40
N ILE A 48 -10.39 1.04 0.33
CA ILE A 48 -10.67 -0.28 -0.21
C ILE A 48 -11.25 -0.09 -1.61
N PRO A 49 -10.59 -0.60 -2.66
CA PRO A 49 -11.18 -0.55 -3.99
C PRO A 49 -12.47 -1.39 -3.97
N SER A 50 -13.59 -0.77 -4.31
CA SER A 50 -14.81 -1.50 -4.66
C SER A 50 -14.57 -2.23 -5.98
N GLY A 51 -13.91 -3.38 -5.95
CA GLY A 51 -13.99 -4.32 -7.06
C GLY A 51 -15.44 -4.74 -7.23
N CYS A 52 -15.90 -4.94 -8.45
CA CYS A 52 -17.04 -5.83 -8.68
C CYS A 52 -16.87 -7.05 -7.79
N VAL A 53 -17.81 -7.25 -6.85
CA VAL A 53 -18.05 -8.54 -6.23
C VAL A 53 -18.21 -9.53 -7.39
N GLY A 54 -17.47 -10.63 -7.35
CA GLY A 54 -17.59 -11.67 -8.37
C GLY A 54 -19.06 -12.06 -8.59
N GLU A 55 -19.42 -12.29 -9.85
CA GLU A 55 -20.51 -13.23 -10.16
C GLU A 55 -20.18 -14.63 -9.61
#